data_AF-A0A352BU02-F1
#
_entry.id   AF-A0A352BU02-F1
#
_cell.length_a   1.000
_cell.length_b   1.000
_cell.length_c   1.000
_cell.angle_alpha   90.00
_cell.angle_beta   90.00
_cell.angle_gamma   90.00
#
_symmetry.space_group_name_H-M   'P 1'
#
loop_
_entity.id
_entity.type
_entity.pdbx_description
1 polymer ?
#
loop_
_entity_poly.entity_id
_entity_poly.type
_entity_poly.pdbx_seq_one_letter_code
_entity_poly.pdbx_strand_id
1 'polypeptide(L)'
;DAIIYLVGVQELGQIHRRFKKDEKINLMHIAICKLLEPYGYYSFDYVDDQGWPHYKNTELLPSLKAGEQAVLMKEAIVQYFLAHKLID
;
A
#
# COMPACT_ATOMS: atom_id res chain seq x y z
N ASP A 1 -2.42 10.92 2.27
CA ASP A 1 -3.46 10.48 1.31
C ASP A 1 -2.96 10.41 -0.13
N ALA A 2 -2.54 11.53 -0.74
CA ALA A 2 -2.08 11.52 -2.15
C ALA A 2 -0.90 10.57 -2.42
N ILE A 3 0.08 10.48 -1.51
CA ILE A 3 1.24 9.59 -1.66
C ILE A 3 0.83 8.12 -1.61
N ILE A 4 -0.05 7.74 -0.69
CA ILE A 4 -0.57 6.37 -0.57
C ILE A 4 -1.26 5.97 -1.87
N TYR A 5 -2.09 6.86 -2.42
CA TYR A 5 -2.73 6.63 -3.72
C TYR A 5 -1.72 6.42 -4.85
N LEU A 6 -0.64 7.22 -4.90
CA LEU A 6 0.43 7.07 -5.90
C LEU A 6 1.16 5.74 -5.77
N VAL A 7 1.47 5.31 -4.53
CA VAL A 7 2.03 3.97 -4.28
C VAL A 7 1.09 2.90 -4.84
N GLY A 8 -0.22 3.00 -4.56
CA GLY A 8 -1.20 2.05 -5.07
C GLY A 8 -1.24 1.98 -6.60
N VAL A 9 -1.16 3.13 -7.28
CA VAL A 9 -1.11 3.20 -8.75
C VAL A 9 0.19 2.58 -9.29
N GLN A 10 1.31 2.81 -8.62
CA GLN A 10 2.61 2.22 -8.98
C GLN A 10 2.58 0.70 -8.84
N GLU A 11 2.07 0.18 -7.72
CA GLU A 11 1.96 -1.27 -7.47
C GLU A 11 1.00 -1.97 -8.44
N LEU A 12 -0.07 -1.29 -8.88
CA LEU A 12 -0.94 -1.83 -9.91
C LEU A 12 -0.29 -1.82 -11.31
N GLY A 13 0.68 -0.94 -11.55
CA GLY A 13 1.40 -0.82 -12.83
C GLY A 13 0.59 -0.20 -13.99
N GLN A 14 -0.69 0.13 -13.80
CA GLN A 14 -1.58 0.68 -14.83
C GLN A 14 -1.63 2.22 -14.80
N ILE A 15 -0.47 2.87 -14.87
CA ILE A 15 -0.28 4.31 -14.56
C ILE A 15 -1.08 5.29 -15.45
N HIS A 16 -1.47 4.89 -16.66
CA HIS A 16 -2.24 5.73 -17.59
C HIS A 16 -3.76 5.51 -17.53
N ARG A 17 -4.22 4.53 -16.73
CA ARG A 17 -5.64 4.22 -16.56
C ARG A 17 -6.31 5.31 -15.71
N ARG A 18 -7.53 5.71 -16.09
CA ARG A 18 -8.39 6.51 -15.22
C ARG A 18 -9.19 5.60 -14.30
N PHE A 19 -9.09 5.85 -12.98
CA PHE A 19 -9.75 5.05 -11.96
C PHE A 19 -11.05 5.72 -11.46
N LYS A 20 -12.12 4.92 -11.37
CA LYS A 20 -13.39 5.26 -10.72
C LYS A 20 -13.21 5.38 -9.20
N LYS A 21 -14.18 5.98 -8.52
CA LYS A 21 -14.12 6.22 -7.06
C LYS A 21 -13.81 4.96 -6.26
N ASP A 22 -14.49 3.85 -6.55
CA ASP A 22 -14.30 2.60 -5.80
C ASP A 22 -12.93 1.95 -6.09
N GLU A 23 -12.44 2.06 -7.33
CA GLU A 23 -11.10 1.62 -7.70
C GLU A 23 -10.02 2.41 -6.97
N LYS A 24 -10.25 3.70 -6.69
CA LYS A 24 -9.33 4.49 -5.85
C LYS A 24 -9.25 3.95 -4.43
N ILE A 25 -10.34 3.41 -3.88
CA ILE A 25 -10.33 2.78 -2.56
C ILE A 25 -9.50 1.49 -2.61
N ASN A 26 -9.65 0.70 -3.67
CA ASN A 26 -8.85 -0.51 -3.87
C ASN A 26 -7.35 -0.18 -4.02
N LEU A 27 -7.00 0.90 -4.72
CA LEU A 27 -5.62 1.38 -4.82
C LEU A 27 -5.05 1.78 -3.46
N MET A 28 -5.84 2.43 -2.61
CA MET A 28 -5.44 2.74 -1.24
C MET A 28 -5.20 1.46 -0.42
N HIS A 29 -6.04 0.43 -0.61
CA HIS A 29 -5.86 -0.86 0.04
C HIS A 29 -4.56 -1.54 -0.39
N ILE A 30 -4.29 -1.64 -1.70
CA ILE A 30 -3.04 -2.18 -2.24
C ILE A 30 -1.83 -1.47 -1.64
N ALA A 31 -1.87 -0.14 -1.62
CA ALA A 31 -0.78 0.65 -1.06
C ALA A 31 -0.55 0.35 0.41
N ILE A 32 -1.60 0.30 1.23
CA ILE A 32 -1.48 -0.01 2.66
C ILE A 32 -0.92 -1.42 2.86
N CYS A 33 -1.43 -2.42 2.15
CA CYS A 33 -0.91 -3.78 2.22
C CYS A 33 0.56 -3.84 1.84
N LYS A 34 0.96 -3.16 0.75
CA LYS A 34 2.35 -3.13 0.31
C LYS A 34 3.27 -2.44 1.31
N LEU A 35 2.85 -1.30 1.84
CA LEU A 35 3.61 -0.52 2.81
C LEU A 35 3.83 -1.29 4.12
N LEU A 36 2.86 -2.10 4.52
CA LEU A 36 2.86 -2.84 5.77
C LEU A 36 3.34 -4.30 5.62
N GLU A 37 3.59 -4.76 4.41
CA GLU A 37 4.16 -6.09 4.13
C GLU A 37 5.54 -6.30 4.81
N PRO A 38 6.50 -5.36 4.76
CA PRO A 38 7.78 -5.49 5.47
C PRO A 38 7.65 -5.57 7.00
N TYR A 39 6.52 -5.12 7.54
CA TYR A 39 6.21 -5.14 8.97
C TYR A 39 5.50 -6.43 9.39
N GLY A 40 5.19 -7.33 8.46
CA GLY A 40 4.57 -8.63 8.75
C GLY A 40 3.05 -8.60 8.93
N TYR A 41 2.37 -7.48 8.67
CA TYR A 41 0.90 -7.39 8.79
C TYR A 41 0.16 -7.92 7.57
N TYR A 42 0.80 -7.87 6.41
CA TYR A 42 0.28 -8.39 5.15
C TYR A 42 1.35 -9.19 4.42
N SER A 43 0.90 -10.10 3.58
CA SER A 43 1.77 -10.83 2.65
C SER A 43 1.08 -10.93 1.31
N PHE A 44 1.83 -10.72 0.23
CA PHE A 44 1.31 -10.95 -1.11
C PHE A 44 0.73 -12.37 -1.25
N ASP A 45 -0.43 -12.47 -1.92
CA ASP A 45 -1.12 -13.74 -2.14
C ASP A 45 -1.12 -14.10 -3.63
N TYR A 46 -1.87 -13.35 -4.45
CA TYR A 46 -1.93 -13.56 -5.90
C TYR A 46 -2.34 -12.28 -6.64
N VAL A 47 -2.26 -12.30 -7.97
CA VAL A 47 -2.86 -11.28 -8.84
C VAL A 47 -4.07 -11.88 -9.53
N ASP A 48 -5.22 -11.20 -9.49
CA ASP A 48 -6.43 -11.69 -10.15
C ASP A 48 -6.42 -11.50 -11.68
N ASP A 49 -7.43 -12.04 -12.36
CA ASP A 49 -7.58 -11.95 -13.82
C ASP A 49 -7.70 -10.51 -14.34
N GLN A 50 -8.01 -9.55 -13.47
CA GLN A 50 -8.09 -8.12 -13.80
C GLN A 50 -6.78 -7.38 -13.53
N GLY A 51 -5.76 -8.08 -13.04
CA GLY A 51 -4.44 -7.53 -12.74
C GLY A 51 -4.33 -6.89 -11.36
N TRP A 52 -5.30 -7.05 -10.47
CA TRP A 52 -5.24 -6.48 -9.12
C TRP A 52 -4.46 -7.40 -8.18
N PRO A 53 -3.41 -6.90 -7.48
CA PRO A 53 -2.73 -7.67 -6.46
C PRO A 53 -3.59 -7.80 -5.19
N HIS A 54 -3.68 -9.02 -4.69
CA HIS A 54 -4.37 -9.38 -3.45
C HIS A 54 -3.36 -9.79 -2.39
N TYR A 55 -3.71 -9.50 -1.13
CA TYR A 55 -2.86 -9.70 0.02
C TYR A 55 -3.64 -10.43 1.11
N LYS A 56 -2.98 -11.35 1.80
CA LYS A 56 -3.51 -11.99 3.01
C LYS A 56 -3.11 -11.18 4.24
N ASN A 57 -4.00 -11.08 5.21
CA ASN A 57 -3.66 -10.58 6.54
C ASN A 57 -2.89 -11.66 7.30
N THR A 58 -1.65 -11.38 7.67
CA THR A 58 -0.78 -12.32 8.38
C THR A 58 -0.84 -12.11 9.89
N GLU A 59 -0.87 -10.84 10.32
CA GLU A 59 -1.01 -10.47 11.73
C GLU A 59 -2.01 -9.33 11.89
N LEU A 60 -2.68 -9.32 13.04
CA LEU A 60 -3.58 -8.22 13.39
C LEU A 60 -2.75 -6.96 13.65
N LEU A 61 -3.09 -5.88 12.97
CA LEU A 61 -2.53 -4.57 13.31
C LEU A 61 -2.82 -4.27 14.79
N PRO A 62 -1.82 -3.87 15.58
CA PRO A 62 -2.05 -3.49 16.96
C PRO A 62 -3.03 -2.32 17.04
N SER A 63 -3.72 -2.20 18.16
CA SER A 63 -4.58 -1.04 18.42
C SER A 63 -3.70 0.19 18.63
N LEU A 64 -3.46 0.93 17.55
CA LEU A 64 -2.65 2.15 17.54
C LEU A 64 -3.55 3.37 17.71
N LYS A 65 -3.10 4.35 18.49
CA LYS A 65 -3.71 5.69 18.54
C LYS A 65 -3.52 6.39 17.20
N ALA A 66 -4.37 7.36 16.89
CA ALA A 66 -4.30 8.09 15.60
C ALA A 66 -2.91 8.68 15.31
N GLY A 67 -2.18 9.16 16.34
CA GLY A 67 -0.81 9.64 16.19
C GLY A 67 0.19 8.54 15.83
N GLU A 68 0.07 7.37 16.45
CA GLU A 68 0.94 6.22 16.20
C GLU A 68 0.70 5.61 14.81
N GLN A 69 -0.57 5.55 14.37
CA GLN A 69 -0.92 5.16 13.00
C GLN A 69 -0.28 6.10 11.98
N ALA A 70 -0.33 7.41 12.22
CA ALA A 70 0.27 8.39 11.32
C ALA A 70 1.80 8.27 11.25
N VAL A 71 2.48 7.94 12.36
CA VAL A 71 3.93 7.70 12.39
C VAL A 71 4.28 6.44 11.61
N LEU A 72 3.63 5.31 11.91
CA LEU A 72 3.84 4.04 11.21
C LEU A 72 3.70 4.20 9.69
N MET A 73 2.61 4.85 9.25
CA MET A 73 2.37 5.03 7.80
C MET A 73 3.42 5.94 7.16
N LYS A 74 3.90 6.98 7.84
CA LYS A 74 4.97 7.85 7.31
C LYS A 74 6.29 7.11 7.20
N GLU A 75 6.66 6.35 8.23
CA GLU A 75 7.86 5.52 8.22
C GLU A 75 7.81 4.50 7.08
N ALA A 76 6.69 3.78 6.94
CA ALA A 76 6.51 2.80 5.89
C ALA A 76 6.64 3.42 4.48
N ILE A 77 6.09 4.62 4.29
CA ILE A 77 6.25 5.37 3.03
C ILE A 77 7.72 5.71 2.78
N VAL A 78 8.43 6.26 3.77
CA VAL A 78 9.86 6.58 3.60
C VAL A 78 10.66 5.33 3.26
N GLN A 79 10.43 4.22 3.95
CA GLN A 79 11.08 2.94 3.68
C GLN A 79 10.77 2.42 2.27
N TYR A 80 9.52 2.54 1.81
CA TYR A 80 9.14 2.17 0.45
C TYR A 80 9.93 2.97 -0.59
N PHE A 81 10.01 4.29 -0.45
CA PHE A 81 10.71 5.13 -1.41
C PHE A 81 12.23 4.89 -1.38
N LEU A 82 12.83 4.66 -0.20
CA LEU A 82 14.24 4.26 -0.08
C LEU A 82 14.51 2.91 -0.72
N ALA A 83 13.67 1.89 -0.46
CA ALA A 83 13.82 0.56 -1.03
C ALA A 83 13.73 0.56 -2.57
N HIS A 84 12.94 1.48 -3.14
CA HIS A 84 12.80 1.69 -4.58
C HIS A 84 13.81 2.70 -5.15
N LYS A 85 14.72 3.26 -4.33
CA LYS A 85 15.73 4.27 -4.74
C LYS A 85 15.11 5.50 -5.39
N LEU A 86 13.98 5.96 -4.85
CA LEU A 86 13.28 7.17 -5.30
C LEU A 86 13.69 8.42 -4.50
N ILE A 87 14.34 8.22 -3.35
CA ILE A 87 14.89 9.25 -2.46
C ILE A 87 16.21 8.73 -1.85
N ASP A 88 17.03 9.66 -1.35
CA ASP A 88 18.33 9.42 -0.71
C ASP A 88 18.34 9.85 0.77
#